data_AF-A0A931CWD9-F1
#
_entry.id   AF-A0A931CWD9-F1
#
_cell.length_a   1.000
_cell.length_b   1.000
_cell.length_c   1.000
_cell.angle_alpha   90.00
_cell.angle_beta   90.00
_cell.angle_gamma   90.00
#
_symmetry.space_group_name_H-M   'P 1'
#
loop_
_entity.id
_entity.type
_entity.pdbx_description
1 polymer ?
#
loop_
_entity_poly.entity_id
_entity_poly.type
_entity_poly.pdbx_seq_one_letter_code
_entity_poly.pdbx_strand_id
1 'polypeptide(L)'
;MEEFHRITGMLSAIVDSNGKVLVAVGWQDICTKFHRCHPETQKNCVESDTVLACATEPGRFKSYRCKNGMWDMSSPIVVSGRQVGNIYFGQFIYSDEKLDVKRFRDQAHRYGFDEKEYLAALDRVPRYDRETVGEVMAFYSRLGAMISALSFSNVRLSRTLTEQKRTEAALKEKTQLLQNITDNMFDLVSVTDMKGNFIFLGASHKILNYDLDSLIGKNVLELVHPK
;
A
#
# COMPACT_ATOMS: atom_id res chain seq x y z
N MET A 1 -6.98 1.92 -14.74
CA MET A 1 -6.65 0.67 -15.49
C MET A 1 -7.67 0.42 -16.60
N GLU A 2 -8.95 0.75 -16.41
CA GLU A 2 -9.96 0.70 -17.49
C GLU A 2 -9.63 1.63 -18.66
N GLU A 3 -9.26 2.88 -18.40
CA GLU A 3 -8.84 3.84 -19.43
C GLU A 3 -7.65 3.31 -20.22
N PHE A 4 -6.67 2.73 -19.51
CA PHE A 4 -5.49 2.14 -20.12
C PHE A 4 -5.89 1.01 -21.05
N HIS A 5 -6.72 0.07 -20.59
CA HIS A 5 -7.26 -1.00 -21.43
C HIS A 5 -8.03 -0.47 -22.64
N ARG A 6 -8.89 0.55 -22.47
CA ARG A 6 -9.65 1.14 -23.58
C ARG A 6 -8.74 1.71 -24.67
N ILE A 7 -7.60 2.28 -24.29
CA ILE A 7 -6.65 2.90 -25.22
C ILE A 7 -5.72 1.86 -25.86
N THR A 8 -5.25 0.88 -25.09
CA THR A 8 -4.16 -0.02 -25.52
C THR A 8 -4.64 -1.43 -25.86
N GLY A 9 -5.87 -1.81 -25.50
CA GLY A 9 -6.36 -3.18 -25.52
C GLY A 9 -5.74 -4.08 -24.44
N MET A 10 -4.79 -3.57 -23.65
CA MET A 10 -4.01 -4.39 -22.73
C MET A 10 -4.82 -4.74 -21.49
N LEU A 11 -4.75 -6.01 -21.14
CA LEU A 11 -5.48 -6.59 -20.02
C LEU A 11 -4.74 -6.30 -18.73
N SER A 12 -5.45 -6.26 -17.61
CA SER A 12 -4.78 -6.22 -16.31
C SER A 12 -5.65 -6.78 -15.21
N ALA A 13 -5.00 -7.31 -14.18
CA ALA A 13 -5.62 -7.50 -12.89
C ALA A 13 -4.67 -7.11 -11.76
N ILE A 14 -5.23 -6.69 -10.63
CA ILE A 14 -4.50 -6.60 -9.36
C ILE A 14 -5.13 -7.61 -8.43
N VAL A 15 -4.30 -8.49 -7.87
CA VAL A 15 -4.74 -9.52 -6.92
C VAL A 15 -3.94 -9.37 -5.65
N ASP A 16 -4.61 -9.45 -4.50
CA ASP A 16 -3.95 -9.40 -3.20
C ASP A 16 -3.20 -10.71 -2.86
N SER A 17 -2.46 -10.71 -1.75
CA SER A 17 -1.69 -11.88 -1.29
C SER A 17 -2.55 -13.09 -0.91
N ASN A 18 -3.87 -12.95 -0.80
CA ASN A 18 -4.80 -14.04 -0.51
C ASN A 18 -5.49 -14.58 -1.77
N GLY A 19 -5.13 -14.06 -2.95
CA GLY A 19 -5.77 -14.42 -4.21
C GLY A 19 -7.09 -13.67 -4.49
N LYS A 20 -7.43 -12.67 -3.69
CA LYS A 20 -8.62 -11.85 -3.95
C LYS A 20 -8.33 -10.88 -5.08
N VAL A 21 -9.13 -10.95 -6.14
CA VAL A 21 -9.09 -10.01 -7.26
C VAL A 21 -9.61 -8.65 -6.80
N LEU A 22 -8.74 -7.65 -6.81
CA LEU A 22 -9.07 -6.26 -6.46
C LEU A 22 -9.45 -5.44 -7.69
N VAL A 23 -8.79 -5.72 -8.82
CA VAL A 23 -9.03 -5.09 -10.12
C VAL A 23 -8.99 -6.19 -11.18
N ALA A 24 -9.95 -6.17 -12.12
CA ALA A 24 -9.92 -7.02 -13.30
C ALA A 24 -10.45 -6.23 -14.49
N VAL A 25 -9.65 -6.12 -15.54
CA VAL A 25 -9.98 -5.35 -16.74
C VAL A 25 -9.62 -6.15 -17.98
N GLY A 26 -10.56 -6.25 -18.92
CA GLY A 26 -10.35 -6.85 -20.22
C GLY A 26 -10.32 -8.39 -20.25
N TRP A 27 -10.70 -9.08 -19.18
CA TRP A 27 -10.68 -10.55 -19.12
C TRP A 27 -11.46 -11.20 -20.27
N GLN A 28 -10.92 -12.30 -20.81
CA GLN A 28 -11.41 -12.89 -22.04
C GLN A 28 -12.49 -13.95 -21.80
N ASP A 29 -13.51 -13.95 -22.66
CA ASP A 29 -14.64 -14.88 -22.62
C ASP A 29 -14.16 -16.34 -22.58
N ILE A 30 -13.08 -16.69 -23.29
CA ILE A 30 -12.56 -18.06 -23.33
C ILE A 30 -12.20 -18.56 -21.91
N CYS A 31 -11.66 -17.69 -21.05
CA CYS A 31 -11.31 -18.06 -19.69
C CYS A 31 -12.47 -17.85 -18.73
N THR A 32 -13.23 -16.77 -18.85
CA THR A 32 -14.27 -16.42 -17.87
C THR A 32 -15.55 -17.22 -18.04
N LYS A 33 -15.91 -17.62 -19.26
CA LYS A 33 -17.13 -18.38 -19.55
C LYS A 33 -16.89 -19.87 -19.72
N PHE A 34 -15.67 -20.29 -20.07
CA PHE A 34 -15.36 -21.71 -20.29
C PHE A 34 -14.33 -22.23 -19.27
N HIS A 35 -13.08 -21.75 -19.30
CA HIS A 35 -12.02 -22.38 -18.50
C HIS A 35 -12.23 -22.30 -16.99
N ARG A 36 -12.63 -21.14 -16.45
CA ARG A 36 -12.83 -20.94 -15.01
C ARG A 36 -14.18 -21.49 -14.52
N CYS A 37 -15.12 -21.79 -15.43
CA CYS A 37 -16.46 -22.30 -15.09
C CYS A 37 -16.51 -23.83 -15.01
N HIS A 38 -15.63 -24.55 -15.73
CA HIS A 38 -15.61 -26.00 -15.70
C HIS A 38 -14.61 -26.55 -14.67
N PRO A 39 -14.99 -27.52 -13.81
CA PRO A 39 -14.17 -27.96 -12.67
C PRO A 39 -12.76 -28.46 -13.04
N GLU A 40 -12.60 -29.12 -14.18
CA GLU A 40 -11.27 -29.63 -14.57
C GLU A 40 -10.36 -28.54 -15.14
N THR A 41 -10.88 -27.66 -16.00
CA THR A 41 -10.09 -26.57 -16.59
C THR A 41 -9.82 -25.47 -15.58
N GLN A 42 -10.68 -25.32 -14.56
CA GLN A 42 -10.45 -24.39 -13.46
C GLN A 42 -9.21 -24.77 -12.65
N LYS A 43 -8.93 -26.06 -12.47
CA LYS A 43 -7.70 -26.53 -11.81
C LYS A 43 -6.44 -26.03 -12.53
N ASN A 44 -6.49 -25.96 -13.86
CA ASN A 44 -5.39 -25.41 -14.67
C ASN A 44 -5.27 -23.88 -14.50
N CYS A 45 -6.38 -23.17 -14.31
CA CYS A 45 -6.36 -21.74 -13.98
C CYS A 45 -5.75 -21.50 -12.59
N VAL A 46 -6.19 -22.25 -11.58
CA VAL A 46 -5.66 -22.14 -10.20
C VAL A 46 -4.17 -22.47 -10.15
N GLU A 47 -3.73 -23.47 -10.91
CA GLU A 47 -2.32 -23.82 -11.03
C GLU A 47 -1.50 -22.65 -11.62
N SER A 48 -1.96 -22.08 -12.74
CA SER A 48 -1.37 -20.88 -13.34
C SER A 48 -1.31 -19.71 -12.36
N ASP A 49 -2.43 -19.40 -11.71
CA ASP A 49 -2.56 -18.31 -10.74
C ASP A 49 -1.56 -18.51 -9.57
N THR A 50 -1.41 -19.75 -9.09
CA THR A 50 -0.47 -20.13 -8.01
C THR A 50 0.99 -19.95 -8.44
N VAL A 51 1.36 -20.48 -9.61
CA VAL A 51 2.72 -20.35 -10.14
C VAL A 51 3.10 -18.88 -10.32
N LEU A 52 2.17 -18.08 -10.84
CA LEU A 52 2.37 -16.65 -11.06
C LEU A 52 2.36 -15.83 -9.76
N ALA A 53 1.59 -16.21 -8.75
CA ALA A 53 1.60 -15.54 -7.44
C ALA A 53 2.98 -15.63 -6.75
N CYS A 54 3.73 -16.70 -7.02
CA CYS A 54 5.10 -16.88 -6.53
C CYS A 54 6.15 -15.99 -7.22
N ALA A 55 5.78 -15.02 -8.06
CA ALA A 55 6.71 -14.01 -8.53
C ALA A 55 7.13 -13.11 -7.36
N THR A 56 8.41 -13.13 -6.97
CA THR A 56 8.92 -12.45 -5.76
C THR A 56 9.89 -11.32 -6.03
N GLU A 57 10.53 -11.29 -7.20
CA GLU A 57 11.58 -10.30 -7.52
C GLU A 57 10.97 -8.98 -8.02
N PRO A 58 11.12 -7.86 -7.28
CA PRO A 58 10.65 -6.55 -7.72
C PRO A 58 11.29 -6.12 -9.04
N GLY A 59 10.52 -5.51 -9.92
CA GLY A 59 11.01 -5.05 -11.23
C GLY A 59 11.16 -6.16 -12.28
N ARG A 60 10.94 -7.42 -11.90
CA ARG A 60 10.85 -8.54 -12.84
C ARG A 60 9.41 -9.04 -12.93
N PHE A 61 9.19 -9.89 -13.92
CA PHE A 61 7.93 -10.56 -14.11
C PHE A 61 8.12 -12.05 -14.36
N LYS A 62 7.12 -12.82 -13.96
CA LYS A 62 7.02 -14.24 -14.28
C LYS A 62 6.04 -14.39 -15.43
N SER A 63 6.38 -15.28 -16.35
CA SER A 63 5.54 -15.63 -17.50
C SER A 63 5.17 -17.10 -17.41
N TYR A 64 3.91 -17.43 -17.69
CA TYR A 64 3.44 -18.80 -17.69
C TYR A 64 2.38 -19.02 -18.77
N ARG A 65 2.52 -20.12 -19.51
CA ARG A 65 1.48 -20.60 -20.41
C ARG A 65 0.65 -21.63 -19.68
N CYS A 66 -0.60 -21.28 -19.36
CA CYS A 66 -1.46 -22.17 -18.60
C CYS A 66 -1.82 -23.42 -19.41
N LYS A 67 -2.23 -24.48 -18.72
CA LYS A 67 -2.60 -25.76 -19.36
C LYS A 67 -3.88 -25.67 -20.20
N ASN A 68 -4.64 -24.57 -20.10
CA ASN A 68 -5.75 -24.26 -21.01
C ASN A 68 -5.29 -23.53 -22.29
N GLY A 69 -4.02 -23.17 -22.39
CA GLY A 69 -3.38 -22.70 -23.63
C GLY A 69 -3.15 -21.19 -23.72
N MET A 70 -3.57 -20.40 -22.73
CA MET A 70 -3.38 -18.95 -22.68
C MET A 70 -2.06 -18.57 -22.00
N TRP A 71 -1.48 -17.46 -22.42
CA TRP A 71 -0.40 -16.80 -21.69
C TRP A 71 -0.94 -15.85 -20.64
N ASP A 72 -0.30 -15.89 -19.48
CA ASP A 72 -0.53 -14.99 -18.36
C ASP A 72 0.82 -14.67 -17.71
N MET A 73 0.91 -13.49 -17.11
CA MET A 73 2.14 -12.95 -16.54
C MET A 73 1.83 -12.22 -15.25
N SER A 74 2.81 -12.17 -14.35
CA SER A 74 2.67 -11.45 -13.09
C SER A 74 3.93 -10.67 -12.73
N SER A 75 3.73 -9.51 -12.11
CA SER A 75 4.79 -8.73 -11.46
C SER A 75 4.38 -8.42 -10.01
N PRO A 76 5.26 -8.59 -9.01
CA PRO A 76 4.89 -8.40 -7.61
C PRO A 76 4.78 -6.92 -7.22
N ILE A 77 3.86 -6.65 -6.29
CA ILE A 77 3.75 -5.38 -5.55
C ILE A 77 4.30 -5.64 -4.14
N VAL A 78 5.38 -4.95 -3.77
CA VAL A 78 6.13 -5.21 -2.52
C VAL A 78 6.22 -3.94 -1.68
N VAL A 79 5.58 -3.94 -0.51
CA VAL A 79 5.59 -2.81 0.42
C VAL A 79 6.39 -3.19 1.67
N SER A 80 7.41 -2.38 2.02
CA SER A 80 8.27 -2.64 3.18
C SER A 80 8.93 -4.03 3.18
N GLY A 81 9.32 -4.54 2.02
CA GLY A 81 9.90 -5.88 1.87
C GLY A 81 8.89 -7.03 1.93
N ARG A 82 7.60 -6.75 2.10
CA ARG A 82 6.52 -7.76 2.08
C ARG A 82 5.73 -7.66 0.78
N GLN A 83 5.59 -8.77 0.06
CA GLN A 83 4.68 -8.85 -1.08
C GLN A 83 3.24 -8.71 -0.57
N VAL A 84 2.52 -7.72 -1.12
CA VAL A 84 1.12 -7.42 -0.74
C VAL A 84 0.13 -7.82 -1.83
N GLY A 85 0.63 -8.13 -3.02
CA GLY A 85 -0.17 -8.57 -4.16
C GLY A 85 0.65 -8.59 -5.43
N ASN A 86 -0.01 -8.78 -6.57
CA ASN A 86 0.60 -8.88 -7.89
C ASN A 86 -0.24 -8.13 -8.92
N ILE A 87 0.43 -7.53 -9.90
CA ILE A 87 -0.18 -7.05 -11.14
C ILE A 87 -0.08 -8.19 -12.15
N TYR A 88 -1.20 -8.57 -12.75
CA TYR A 88 -1.28 -9.60 -13.78
C TYR A 88 -1.51 -8.98 -15.16
N PHE A 89 -0.95 -9.64 -16.18
CA PHE A 89 -1.16 -9.33 -17.58
C PHE A 89 -1.47 -10.62 -18.36
N GLY A 90 -2.71 -10.71 -18.82
CA GLY A 90 -3.27 -11.88 -19.47
C GLY A 90 -4.79 -11.72 -19.57
N GLN A 91 -5.49 -12.53 -20.35
CA GLN A 91 -5.06 -13.68 -21.13
C GLN A 91 -4.78 -13.31 -22.59
N PHE A 92 -3.71 -13.85 -23.18
CA PHE A 92 -3.37 -13.61 -24.59
C PHE A 92 -2.64 -14.81 -25.25
N ILE A 93 -2.34 -14.67 -26.54
CA ILE A 93 -1.53 -15.59 -27.35
C ILE A 93 -0.46 -14.77 -28.08
N TYR A 94 0.77 -15.27 -28.20
CA TYR A 94 1.77 -14.57 -29.00
C TYR A 94 1.45 -14.63 -30.50
N SER A 95 1.70 -13.55 -31.22
CA SER A 95 1.44 -13.46 -32.66
C SER A 95 2.35 -14.38 -33.51
N ASP A 96 3.52 -14.76 -32.99
CA ASP A 96 4.46 -15.69 -33.63
C ASP A 96 4.12 -17.17 -33.37
N GLU A 97 3.22 -17.46 -32.43
CA GLU A 97 2.82 -18.83 -32.10
C GLU A 97 1.75 -19.33 -33.08
N LYS A 98 2.01 -20.50 -33.70
CA LYS A 98 0.97 -21.21 -34.44
C LYS A 98 -0.10 -21.70 -33.47
N LEU A 99 -1.32 -21.22 -33.65
CA LEU A 99 -2.46 -21.64 -32.86
C LEU A 99 -2.91 -23.05 -33.26
N ASP A 100 -2.76 -24.01 -32.34
CA ASP A 100 -3.27 -25.37 -32.52
C ASP A 100 -4.78 -25.40 -32.25
N VAL A 101 -5.58 -25.00 -33.24
CA VAL A 101 -7.05 -24.99 -33.16
C VAL A 101 -7.60 -26.39 -32.90
N LYS A 102 -6.93 -27.45 -33.37
CA LYS A 102 -7.35 -28.84 -33.14
C LYS A 102 -7.36 -29.15 -31.64
N ARG A 103 -6.31 -28.76 -30.91
CA ARG A 103 -6.27 -28.88 -29.44
C ARG A 103 -7.46 -28.18 -28.77
N PHE A 104 -7.92 -27.04 -29.28
CA PHE A 104 -9.08 -26.34 -28.71
C PHE A 104 -10.39 -27.05 -29.03
N ARG A 105 -10.56 -27.63 -30.23
CA ARG A 105 -11.69 -28.52 -30.52
C ARG A 105 -11.71 -29.75 -29.62
N ASP A 106 -10.57 -30.42 -29.48
CA ASP A 106 -10.43 -31.59 -28.62
C ASP A 106 -10.77 -31.26 -27.15
N GLN A 107 -10.37 -30.08 -26.66
CA GLN A 107 -10.77 -29.58 -25.35
C GLN A 107 -12.28 -29.31 -25.26
N ALA A 108 -12.89 -28.72 -26.29
CA ALA A 108 -14.33 -28.47 -26.30
C ALA A 108 -15.12 -29.78 -26.20
N HIS A 109 -14.76 -30.80 -26.99
CA HIS A 109 -15.37 -32.12 -26.92
C HIS A 109 -15.13 -32.79 -25.57
N ARG A 110 -13.89 -32.74 -25.06
CA ARG A 110 -13.51 -33.37 -23.78
C ARG A 110 -14.27 -32.81 -22.59
N TYR A 111 -14.45 -31.49 -22.54
CA TYR A 111 -15.06 -30.80 -21.40
C TYR A 111 -16.52 -30.40 -21.64
N GLY A 112 -17.11 -30.80 -22.78
CA GLY A 112 -18.51 -30.53 -23.11
C GLY A 112 -18.81 -29.05 -23.35
N PHE A 113 -17.86 -28.27 -23.83
CA PHE A 113 -18.11 -26.89 -24.25
C PHE A 113 -18.87 -26.85 -25.57
N ASP A 114 -19.73 -25.85 -25.76
CA ASP A 114 -20.22 -25.54 -27.10
C ASP A 114 -19.03 -25.15 -27.98
N GLU A 115 -18.70 -26.00 -28.95
CA GLU A 115 -17.51 -25.81 -29.79
C GLU A 115 -17.56 -24.49 -30.55
N LYS A 116 -18.74 -24.11 -31.08
CA LYS A 116 -18.87 -22.91 -31.89
C LYS A 116 -18.66 -21.66 -31.05
N GLU A 117 -19.28 -21.58 -29.87
CA GLU A 117 -19.09 -20.45 -28.96
C GLU A 117 -17.67 -20.42 -28.38
N TYR A 118 -17.09 -21.57 -28.07
CA TYR A 118 -15.74 -21.67 -27.52
C TYR A 118 -14.67 -21.24 -28.53
N LEU A 119 -14.78 -21.67 -29.79
CA LEU A 119 -13.87 -21.24 -30.85
C LEU A 119 -14.07 -19.76 -31.19
N ALA A 120 -15.30 -19.25 -31.18
CA ALA A 120 -15.56 -17.81 -31.34
C ALA A 120 -14.98 -16.98 -30.18
N ALA A 121 -14.93 -17.53 -28.96
CA ALA A 121 -14.22 -16.91 -27.84
C ALA A 121 -12.70 -16.94 -28.04
N LEU A 122 -12.15 -18.06 -28.55
CA LEU A 122 -10.73 -18.18 -28.90
C LEU A 122 -10.30 -17.17 -29.98
N ASP A 123 -11.13 -16.95 -31.00
CA ASP A 123 -10.83 -16.00 -32.08
C ASP A 123 -10.74 -14.54 -31.57
N ARG A 124 -11.41 -14.22 -30.46
CA ARG A 124 -11.41 -12.86 -29.86
C ARG A 124 -10.22 -12.58 -28.92
N VAL A 125 -9.47 -13.60 -28.51
CA VAL A 125 -8.32 -13.46 -27.58
C VAL A 125 -7.24 -12.45 -28.07
N PRO A 126 -6.55 -11.78 -27.14
CA PRO A 126 -5.30 -11.06 -27.39
C PRO A 126 -4.33 -11.70 -28.38
N ARG A 127 -3.86 -11.02 -29.44
CA ARG A 127 -2.63 -11.43 -30.13
C ARG A 127 -1.59 -10.32 -29.98
N TYR A 128 -0.48 -10.62 -29.32
CA TYR A 128 0.60 -9.66 -29.09
C TYR A 128 1.93 -10.23 -29.57
N ASP A 129 2.79 -9.39 -30.14
CA ASP A 129 4.19 -9.75 -30.35
C ASP A 129 4.99 -9.68 -29.04
N ARG A 130 6.20 -10.24 -29.06
CA ARG A 130 7.05 -10.34 -27.86
C ARG A 130 7.58 -8.98 -27.39
N GLU A 131 7.79 -8.04 -28.32
CA GLU A 131 8.30 -6.71 -28.01
C GLU A 131 7.25 -5.91 -27.26
N THR A 132 6.03 -5.84 -27.78
CA THR A 132 4.85 -5.25 -27.14
C THR A 132 4.67 -5.80 -25.73
N VAL A 133 4.68 -7.13 -25.57
CA VAL A 133 4.55 -7.76 -24.24
C VAL A 133 5.68 -7.34 -23.29
N GLY A 134 6.92 -7.27 -23.79
CA GLY A 134 8.08 -6.80 -23.04
C GLY A 134 7.91 -5.36 -22.53
N GLU A 135 7.45 -4.45 -23.39
CA GLU A 135 7.20 -3.05 -23.03
C GLU A 135 6.09 -2.90 -21.97
N VAL A 136 5.01 -3.67 -22.13
CA VAL A 136 3.89 -3.70 -21.16
C VAL A 136 4.34 -4.20 -19.81
N MET A 137 5.11 -5.29 -19.78
CA MET A 137 5.60 -5.81 -18.51
C MET A 137 6.62 -4.89 -17.86
N ALA A 138 7.44 -4.19 -18.64
CA ALA A 138 8.31 -3.14 -18.12
C ALA A 138 7.49 -1.98 -17.52
N PHE A 139 6.40 -1.56 -18.18
CA PHE A 139 5.48 -0.57 -17.65
C PHE A 139 4.81 -1.03 -16.35
N TYR A 140 4.21 -2.23 -16.32
CA TYR A 140 3.55 -2.75 -15.12
C TYR A 140 4.54 -2.99 -13.96
N SER A 141 5.77 -3.40 -14.25
CA SER A 141 6.81 -3.52 -13.23
C SER A 141 7.15 -2.17 -12.60
N ARG A 142 7.27 -1.10 -13.42
CA ARG A 142 7.47 0.28 -12.93
C ARG A 142 6.25 0.81 -12.18
N LEU A 143 5.05 0.51 -12.64
CA LEU A 143 3.80 0.85 -11.95
C LEU A 143 3.74 0.19 -10.57
N GLY A 144 4.06 -1.10 -10.47
CA GLY A 144 4.15 -1.83 -9.21
C GLY A 144 5.19 -1.24 -8.26
N ALA A 145 6.36 -0.85 -8.77
CA ALA A 145 7.39 -0.17 -7.99
C ALA A 145 6.92 1.21 -7.47
N MET A 146 6.20 1.99 -8.29
CA MET A 146 5.65 3.28 -7.89
C MET A 146 4.58 3.14 -6.80
N ILE A 147 3.64 2.19 -6.96
CA ILE A 147 2.63 1.87 -5.94
C ILE A 147 3.30 1.48 -4.62
N SER A 148 4.35 0.67 -4.71
CA SER A 148 5.14 0.20 -3.57
C SER A 148 5.81 1.35 -2.83
N ALA A 149 6.45 2.27 -3.55
CA ALA A 149 7.12 3.44 -2.98
C ALA A 149 6.13 4.42 -2.31
N LEU A 150 4.99 4.69 -2.96
CA LEU A 150 3.94 5.55 -2.38
C LEU A 150 3.34 4.93 -1.12
N SER A 151 3.08 3.63 -1.14
CA SER A 151 2.55 2.89 0.01
C SER A 151 3.52 2.93 1.20
N PHE A 152 4.83 2.72 0.95
CA PHE A 152 5.86 2.82 1.97
C PHE A 152 5.90 4.21 2.62
N SER A 153 5.88 5.27 1.80
CA SER A 153 5.86 6.65 2.27
C SER A 153 4.62 6.96 3.12
N ASN A 154 3.44 6.50 2.71
CA ASN A 154 2.21 6.69 3.47
C ASN A 154 2.23 5.98 4.83
N VAL A 155 2.72 4.74 4.88
CA VAL A 155 2.87 3.99 6.15
C VAL A 155 3.83 4.72 7.09
N ARG A 156 4.96 5.21 6.57
CA ARG A 156 5.95 5.96 7.36
C ARG A 156 5.34 7.26 7.90
N LEU A 157 4.67 8.03 7.05
CA LEU A 157 4.01 9.27 7.43
C LEU A 157 2.96 9.03 8.52
N SER A 158 2.11 8.02 8.36
CA SER A 158 1.09 7.67 9.35
C SER A 158 1.69 7.31 10.72
N ARG A 159 2.84 6.61 10.74
CA ARG A 159 3.55 6.28 11.98
C ARG A 159 4.10 7.54 12.65
N THR A 160 4.78 8.40 11.89
CA THR A 160 5.33 9.67 12.40
C THR A 160 4.23 10.56 12.98
N LEU A 161 3.08 10.68 12.30
CA LEU A 161 1.94 11.46 12.81
C LEU A 161 1.37 10.87 14.11
N THR A 162 1.35 9.55 14.24
CA THR A 162 0.87 8.88 15.46
C THR A 162 1.82 9.10 16.63
N GLU A 163 3.13 9.02 16.40
CA GLU A 163 4.17 9.29 17.41
C GLU A 163 4.18 10.74 17.85
N GLN A 164 4.00 11.67 16.90
CA GLN A 164 3.89 13.10 17.19
C GLN A 164 2.71 13.37 18.13
N LYS A 165 1.51 12.86 17.80
CA LYS A 165 0.31 13.03 18.65
C LYS A 165 0.50 12.46 20.07
N ARG A 166 1.18 11.32 20.21
CA ARG A 166 1.48 10.74 21.52
C ARG A 166 2.43 11.62 22.32
N THR A 167 3.47 12.14 21.67
CA THR A 167 4.44 13.05 22.30
C THR A 167 3.77 14.35 22.73
N GLU A 168 2.92 14.94 21.88
CA GLU A 168 2.15 16.15 22.19
C GLU A 168 1.18 15.92 23.36
N ALA A 169 0.48 14.79 23.39
CA ALA A 169 -0.43 14.44 24.48
C ALA A 169 0.33 14.27 25.82
N ALA A 170 1.44 13.55 25.81
CA ALA A 170 2.28 13.36 27.00
C ALA A 170 2.91 14.67 27.49
N LEU A 171 3.33 15.54 26.56
CA LEU A 171 3.83 16.87 26.90
C LEU A 171 2.73 17.71 27.55
N LYS A 172 1.52 17.73 26.96
CA LYS A 172 0.36 18.45 27.52
C LYS A 172 -0.02 17.95 28.91
N GLU A 173 -0.04 16.63 29.11
CA GLU A 173 -0.32 16.02 30.42
C GLU A 173 0.71 16.43 31.47
N LYS A 174 2.01 16.37 31.13
CA LYS A 174 3.09 16.83 32.02
C LYS A 174 3.01 18.31 32.32
N THR A 175 2.74 19.15 31.32
CA THR A 175 2.56 20.60 31.52
C THR A 175 1.40 20.88 32.45
N GLN A 176 0.25 20.22 32.26
CA GLN A 176 -0.91 20.39 33.12
C GLN A 176 -0.65 19.90 34.55
N LEU A 177 0.06 18.77 34.70
CA LEU A 177 0.43 18.26 36.02
C LEU A 177 1.35 19.24 36.75
N LEU A 178 2.37 19.77 36.07
CA LEU A 178 3.28 20.76 36.66
C LEU A 178 2.55 22.05 37.03
N GLN A 179 1.64 22.54 36.17
CA GLN A 179 0.79 23.69 36.50
C GLN A 179 -0.07 23.40 37.73
N ASN A 180 -0.78 22.26 37.75
CA ASN A 180 -1.60 21.89 38.90
C ASN A 180 -0.80 21.79 40.20
N ILE A 181 0.41 21.22 40.16
CA ILE A 181 1.30 21.15 41.33
C ILE A 181 1.74 22.56 41.76
N THR A 182 2.25 23.37 40.84
CA THR A 182 2.77 24.72 41.16
C THR A 182 1.69 25.72 41.56
N ASP A 183 0.46 25.55 41.06
CA ASP A 183 -0.68 26.40 41.41
C ASP A 183 -1.28 26.06 42.78
N ASN A 184 -1.16 24.80 43.23
CA ASN A 184 -1.77 24.31 44.47
C ASN A 184 -0.77 23.98 45.59
N MET A 185 0.55 24.08 45.34
CA MET A 185 1.54 23.89 46.39
C MET A 185 1.56 25.07 47.37
N PHE A 186 1.85 24.80 48.65
CA PHE A 186 1.99 25.85 49.66
C PHE A 186 3.41 26.41 49.73
N ASP A 187 4.42 25.61 49.38
CA ASP A 187 5.81 26.05 49.38
C ASP A 187 6.07 27.08 48.27
N LEU A 188 6.88 28.09 48.59
CA LEU A 188 7.30 29.10 47.64
C LEU A 188 8.27 28.49 46.62
N VAL A 189 7.80 28.31 45.39
CA VAL A 189 8.62 27.87 44.25
C VAL A 189 8.82 29.01 43.26
N SER A 190 10.06 29.26 42.89
CA SER A 190 10.42 30.24 41.87
C SER A 190 11.61 29.74 41.04
N VAL A 191 11.74 30.25 39.82
CA VAL A 191 12.91 30.04 38.96
C VAL A 191 13.52 31.39 38.68
N THR A 192 14.83 31.49 38.79
CA THR A 192 15.58 32.72 38.50
C THR A 192 16.59 32.50 37.38
N ASP A 193 17.03 33.58 36.75
CA ASP A 193 18.21 33.54 35.87
C ASP A 193 19.49 33.40 36.71
N MET A 194 20.63 33.24 36.03
CA MET A 194 21.95 33.12 36.68
C MET A 194 22.36 34.38 37.48
N LYS A 195 21.67 35.51 37.31
CA LYS A 195 21.89 36.75 38.05
C LYS A 195 20.95 36.88 39.25
N GLY A 196 19.97 35.98 39.41
CA GLY A 196 18.99 35.99 40.49
C GLY A 196 17.68 36.72 40.16
N ASN A 197 17.44 37.08 38.90
CA ASN A 197 16.20 37.74 38.50
C ASN A 197 15.08 36.71 38.29
N PHE A 198 13.88 36.94 38.79
CA PHE A 198 12.75 36.00 38.65
C PHE A 198 12.35 35.79 37.18
N ILE A 199 12.28 34.52 36.76
CA ILE A 199 11.76 34.05 35.46
C ILE A 199 10.38 33.41 35.64
N PHE A 200 10.15 32.74 36.77
CA PHE A 200 8.88 32.10 37.11
C PHE A 200 8.61 32.20 38.61
N LEU A 201 7.34 32.38 38.96
CA LEU A 201 6.84 32.41 40.33
C LEU A 201 5.59 31.51 40.41
N GLY A 202 5.61 30.53 41.30
CA GLY A 202 4.45 29.70 41.59
C GLY A 202 3.37 30.49 42.34
N ALA A 203 2.10 30.06 42.23
CA ALA A 203 0.96 30.77 42.79
C ALA A 203 1.03 30.96 44.32
N SER A 204 1.78 30.12 45.02
CA SER A 204 2.06 30.23 46.45
C SER A 204 2.62 31.59 46.87
N HIS A 205 3.35 32.29 46.00
CA HIS A 205 3.90 33.62 46.29
C HIS A 205 2.82 34.69 46.55
N LYS A 206 1.56 34.45 46.17
CA LYS A 206 0.44 35.34 46.52
C LYS A 206 0.25 35.48 48.03
N ILE A 207 0.67 34.48 48.82
CA ILE A 207 0.59 34.55 50.29
C ILE A 207 1.47 35.68 50.88
N LEU A 208 2.52 36.07 50.16
CA LEU A 208 3.39 37.18 50.53
C LEU A 208 2.77 38.55 50.21
N ASN A 209 1.57 38.57 49.63
CA ASN A 209 0.82 39.78 49.30
C ASN A 209 1.50 40.68 48.25
N TYR A 210 2.40 40.10 47.44
CA TYR A 210 2.97 40.75 46.27
C TYR A 210 2.14 40.46 45.01
N ASP A 211 2.13 41.43 44.10
CA ASP A 211 1.72 41.20 42.72
C ASP A 211 2.80 40.40 41.98
N LEU A 212 2.47 39.18 41.55
CA LEU A 212 3.41 38.26 40.90
C LEU A 212 3.98 38.84 39.61
N ASP A 213 3.15 39.51 38.82
CA ASP A 213 3.59 40.07 37.54
C ASP A 213 4.61 41.20 37.74
N SER A 214 4.50 41.93 38.86
CA SER A 214 5.45 42.98 39.25
C SER A 214 6.81 42.45 39.76
N LEU A 215 6.87 41.15 40.10
CA LEU A 215 8.07 40.51 40.63
C LEU A 215 8.90 39.83 39.52
N ILE A 216 8.28 39.46 38.40
CA ILE A 216 9.01 38.91 37.25
C ILE A 216 10.08 39.92 36.79
N GLY A 217 11.32 39.46 36.64
CA GLY A 217 12.49 40.26 36.28
C GLY A 217 13.18 40.97 37.44
N LYS A 218 12.59 41.04 38.65
CA LYS A 218 13.27 41.62 39.83
C LYS A 218 14.27 40.65 40.42
N ASN A 219 15.34 41.19 41.02
CA ASN A 219 16.35 40.38 41.66
C ASN A 219 15.87 39.88 43.02
N VAL A 220 15.96 38.57 43.27
CA VAL A 220 15.51 37.96 44.54
C VAL A 220 16.21 38.55 45.76
N LEU A 221 17.47 38.98 45.64
CA LEU A 221 18.24 39.53 46.75
C LEU A 221 17.69 40.87 47.26
N GLU A 222 16.94 41.61 46.44
CA GLU A 222 16.29 42.86 46.85
C GLU A 222 15.17 42.64 47.87
N LEU A 223 14.63 41.42 47.94
CA LEU A 223 13.55 41.03 48.84
C LEU A 223 14.06 40.36 50.13
N VAL A 224 15.36 40.10 50.23
CA VAL A 224 15.97 39.48 51.40
C VAL A 224 16.25 40.56 52.45
N HIS A 225 15.75 40.36 53.68
CA HIS A 225 15.99 41.31 54.76
C HIS A 225 17.50 41.47 55.02
N PRO A 226 18.03 42.72 55.07
CA PRO A 226 19.44 42.94 55.36
C PRO A 226 19.76 42.41 56.77
N LYS A 227 20.93 41.77 56.90
CA LYS A 227 21.38 41.28 58.22
C LYS A 227 21.65 42.42 59.19
#